data_AF-A0A7S3AF92-F1
#
_entry.id   AF-A0A7S3AF92-F1
#
_cell.length_a   1.000
_cell.length_b   1.000
_cell.length_c   1.000
_cell.angle_alpha   90.00
_cell.angle_beta   90.00
_cell.angle_gamma   90.00
#
_symmetry.space_group_name_H-M   'P 1'
#
loop_
_entity.id
_entity.type
_entity.pdbx_description
1 polymer ?
#
loop_
_entity_poly.entity_id
_entity_poly.type
_entity_poly.pdbx_seq_one_letter_code
_entity_poly.pdbx_strand_id
1 'polypeptide(L)'
;SLMMPFICSCPACYCNTILTHVDRAAQAVELSSIVSETGARSQPAHCDTEAEQGDGRLLTAFVALDDVVASMGPTLVWPGTHLTSFHQELAARGPAALHARCGYRLDLRKGDVALLDSRLWHCGGPNTSGRQRCLLVASFGPPAGSPLPSGSTYSLLPHLVGKHTLRTLRAHT
;
A
#
# COMPACT_ATOMS: atom_id res chain seq x y z
N SER A 1 -5.77 6.55 16.16
CA SER A 1 -6.32 5.18 16.17
C SER A 1 -5.28 4.27 15.54
N LEU A 2 -4.80 3.22 16.22
CA LEU A 2 -3.82 2.28 15.65
C LEU A 2 -4.47 1.56 14.46
N MET A 3 -4.11 1.93 13.23
CA MET A 3 -4.52 1.19 12.05
C MET A 3 -3.51 0.07 11.83
N MET A 4 -3.89 -1.15 12.22
CA MET A 4 -3.21 -2.37 11.75
C MET A 4 -3.54 -2.55 10.26
N PRO A 5 -2.65 -3.21 9.48
CA PRO A 5 -2.99 -3.61 8.10
C PRO A 5 -4.23 -4.51 8.14
N PHE A 6 -5.28 -4.12 7.44
CA PHE A 6 -6.48 -4.95 7.30
C PHE A 6 -6.27 -5.92 6.14
N ILE A 7 -6.37 -7.22 6.44
CA ILE A 7 -6.45 -8.27 5.43
C ILE A 7 -7.92 -8.61 5.24
N CYS A 8 -8.42 -8.46 4.03
CA CYS A 8 -9.81 -8.76 3.69
C CYS A 8 -9.89 -9.81 2.58
N SER A 9 -10.64 -10.89 2.84
CA SER A 9 -10.83 -12.03 1.93
C SER A 9 -12.13 -11.94 1.12
N CYS A 10 -12.83 -10.80 1.13
CA CYS A 10 -14.11 -10.60 0.43
C CYS A 10 -14.13 -9.28 -0.38
N PRO A 11 -14.41 -9.32 -1.71
CA PRO A 11 -14.47 -8.13 -2.57
C PRO A 11 -15.52 -7.08 -2.15
N ALA A 12 -16.65 -7.49 -1.57
CA ALA A 12 -17.68 -6.56 -1.11
C ALA A 12 -17.27 -5.81 0.18
N CYS A 13 -16.50 -6.47 1.05
CA CYS A 13 -15.94 -5.87 2.25
C CYS A 13 -14.81 -4.88 1.93
N TYR A 14 -14.01 -5.14 0.89
CA TYR A 14 -12.93 -4.27 0.41
C TYR A 14 -13.39 -2.83 0.14
N CYS A 15 -14.41 -2.65 -0.70
CA CYS A 15 -14.90 -1.31 -1.02
C CYS A 15 -15.52 -0.61 0.20
N ASN A 16 -16.14 -1.34 1.14
CA ASN A 16 -16.70 -0.72 2.35
C ASN A 16 -15.59 -0.28 3.32
N THR A 17 -14.52 -1.08 3.49
CA THR A 17 -13.37 -0.72 4.36
C THR A 17 -12.55 0.44 3.79
N ILE A 18 -12.36 0.50 2.46
CA ILE A 18 -11.76 1.68 1.84
C ILE A 18 -12.62 2.91 2.14
N LEU A 19 -13.94 2.83 1.96
CA LEU A 19 -14.85 3.95 2.19
C LEU A 19 -14.98 4.38 3.66
N THR A 20 -14.57 3.55 4.63
CA THR A 20 -14.42 3.98 6.03
C THR A 20 -13.14 4.78 6.28
N HIS A 21 -12.20 4.78 5.33
CA HIS A 21 -10.87 5.37 5.52
C HIS A 21 -10.48 6.43 4.48
N VAL A 22 -11.18 6.49 3.34
CA VAL A 22 -11.05 7.55 2.32
C VAL A 22 -12.43 7.97 1.80
N ASP A 23 -12.52 9.22 1.34
CA ASP A 23 -13.74 9.78 0.78
C ASP A 23 -14.21 8.99 -0.46
N ARG A 24 -15.52 8.93 -0.70
CA ARG A 24 -16.09 8.36 -1.95
C ARG A 24 -15.60 9.07 -3.20
N ALA A 25 -15.21 10.34 -3.08
CA ALA A 25 -14.60 11.16 -4.11
C ALA A 25 -13.09 10.91 -4.27
N ALA A 26 -12.49 10.00 -3.49
CA ALA A 26 -11.10 9.63 -3.65
C ALA A 26 -10.84 9.13 -5.07
N GLN A 27 -9.86 9.76 -5.72
CA GLN A 27 -9.50 9.46 -7.10
C GLN A 27 -8.50 8.29 -7.12
N ALA A 28 -8.59 7.43 -8.13
CA ALA A 28 -7.51 6.51 -8.42
C ALA A 28 -6.30 7.32 -8.91
N VAL A 29 -5.12 7.04 -8.36
CA VAL A 29 -3.85 7.68 -8.74
C VAL A 29 -2.80 6.66 -9.21
N GLU A 30 -3.06 5.38 -8.99
CA GLU A 30 -2.18 4.28 -9.37
C GLU A 30 -3.00 3.06 -9.83
N LEU A 31 -2.51 2.39 -10.87
CA LEU A 31 -2.90 1.03 -11.21
C LEU A 31 -1.69 0.34 -11.86
N SER A 32 -1.03 -0.52 -11.09
CA SER A 32 0.25 -1.15 -11.47
C SER A 32 0.32 -2.60 -11.01
N SER A 33 1.40 -3.29 -11.34
CA SER A 33 1.73 -4.58 -10.73
C SER A 33 3.15 -4.57 -10.17
N ILE A 34 3.31 -5.23 -9.03
CA ILE A 34 4.63 -5.50 -8.43
C ILE A 34 4.92 -6.98 -8.60
N VAL A 35 5.95 -7.28 -9.37
CA VAL A 35 6.42 -8.65 -9.62
C VAL A 35 7.75 -8.86 -8.91
N SER A 36 7.81 -9.89 -8.07
CA SER A 36 9.06 -10.37 -7.47
C SER A 36 9.50 -11.64 -8.19
N GLU A 37 10.60 -11.55 -8.91
CA GLU A 37 11.21 -12.67 -9.64
C GLU A 37 11.82 -13.71 -8.70
N THR A 38 11.93 -14.96 -9.19
CA THR A 38 12.71 -16.00 -8.51
C THR A 38 14.14 -15.51 -8.27
N GLY A 39 14.60 -15.57 -7.02
CA GLY A 39 15.93 -15.11 -6.61
C GLY A 39 16.02 -13.60 -6.33
N ALA A 40 14.92 -12.85 -6.40
CA ALA A 40 14.93 -11.44 -6.04
C ALA A 40 15.37 -11.23 -4.58
N ARG A 41 16.21 -10.23 -4.34
CA ARG A 41 16.64 -9.83 -2.99
C ARG A 41 15.55 -9.01 -2.30
N SER A 42 15.62 -8.92 -0.98
CA SER A 42 14.75 -8.02 -0.23
C SER A 42 14.92 -6.58 -0.68
N GLN A 43 13.82 -5.84 -0.75
CA GLN A 43 13.86 -4.40 -0.89
C GLN A 43 14.34 -3.75 0.42
N PRO A 44 15.02 -2.60 0.37
CA PRO A 44 15.17 -1.74 1.53
C PRO A 44 13.79 -1.34 2.08
N ALA A 45 13.70 -1.16 3.41
CA ALA A 45 12.48 -0.61 4.01
C ALA A 45 12.27 0.84 3.54
N HIS A 46 11.05 1.17 3.14
CA HIS A 46 10.67 2.47 2.62
C HIS A 46 9.16 2.73 2.86
N CYS A 47 8.74 3.97 2.60
CA CYS A 47 7.35 4.33 2.36
C CYS A 47 7.25 4.97 0.97
N ASP A 48 6.09 4.86 0.33
CA ASP A 48 5.94 5.30 -1.08
C ASP A 48 5.69 6.80 -1.20
N THR A 49 5.12 7.41 -0.16
CA THR A 49 4.87 8.84 -0.09
C THR A 49 5.51 9.46 1.13
N GLU A 50 5.91 10.72 0.99
CA GLU A 50 6.39 11.52 2.10
C GLU A 50 5.28 11.78 3.13
N ALA A 51 5.67 11.91 4.40
CA ALA A 51 4.78 12.32 5.48
C ALA A 51 4.81 13.85 5.68
N GLU A 52 4.72 14.59 4.57
CA GLU A 52 4.61 16.05 4.60
C GLU A 52 3.39 16.49 5.44
N GLN A 53 3.44 17.71 5.99
CA GLN A 53 2.32 18.28 6.72
C GLN A 53 1.17 18.60 5.75
N GLY A 54 0.17 17.73 5.71
CA GLY A 54 -1.06 17.94 4.94
C GLY A 54 -1.98 16.72 4.99
N ASP A 55 -3.26 16.95 4.67
CA ASP A 55 -4.32 15.92 4.68
C ASP A 55 -4.29 14.99 3.46
N GLY A 56 -3.24 15.07 2.64
CA GLY A 56 -3.06 14.28 1.42
C GLY A 56 -2.69 12.82 1.71
N ARG A 57 -3.64 12.01 2.19
CA ARG A 57 -3.44 10.58 2.44
C ARG A 57 -3.70 9.75 1.18
N LEU A 58 -2.77 8.89 0.78
CA LEU A 58 -3.07 7.81 -0.16
C LEU A 58 -3.29 6.49 0.60
N LEU A 59 -4.29 5.74 0.15
CA LEU A 59 -4.46 4.34 0.51
C LEU A 59 -4.12 3.46 -0.68
N THR A 60 -3.27 2.48 -0.45
CA THR A 60 -2.79 1.54 -1.46
C THR A 60 -3.33 0.15 -1.14
N ALA A 61 -3.96 -0.46 -2.14
CA ALA A 61 -4.44 -1.82 -2.12
C ALA A 61 -3.42 -2.74 -2.81
N PHE A 62 -2.90 -3.71 -2.07
CA PHE A 62 -2.13 -4.82 -2.61
C PHE A 62 -3.04 -6.03 -2.72
N VAL A 63 -3.40 -6.39 -3.95
CA VAL A 63 -4.23 -7.56 -4.26
C VAL A 63 -3.32 -8.71 -4.66
N ALA A 64 -3.37 -9.80 -3.89
CA ALA A 64 -2.59 -10.99 -4.18
C ALA A 64 -3.17 -11.72 -5.41
N LEU A 65 -2.42 -11.80 -6.51
CA LEU A 65 -2.86 -12.53 -7.71
C LEU A 65 -2.61 -14.04 -7.63
N ASP A 66 -1.86 -14.46 -6.62
CA ASP A 66 -1.53 -15.85 -6.29
C ASP A 66 -1.34 -15.96 -4.76
N ASP A 67 -1.26 -17.18 -4.23
CA ASP A 67 -0.93 -17.38 -2.82
C ASP A 67 0.49 -16.87 -2.54
N VAL A 68 0.63 -16.00 -1.55
CA VAL A 68 1.90 -15.43 -1.09
C VAL A 68 2.33 -16.13 0.18
N VAL A 69 3.26 -17.07 0.02
CA VAL A 69 3.86 -17.83 1.12
C VAL A 69 5.21 -17.25 1.52
N ALA A 70 5.73 -17.67 2.69
CA ALA A 70 6.98 -17.18 3.27
C ALA A 70 8.18 -17.15 2.31
N SER A 71 8.36 -18.16 1.46
CA SER A 71 9.49 -18.24 0.52
C SER A 71 9.35 -17.32 -0.69
N MET A 72 8.16 -16.78 -0.96
CA MET A 72 7.92 -15.88 -2.09
C MET A 72 8.27 -14.42 -1.80
N GLY A 73 8.90 -14.14 -0.64
CA GLY A 73 9.25 -12.79 -0.24
C GLY A 73 8.03 -11.90 0.02
N PRO A 74 7.07 -12.30 0.89
CA PRO A 74 5.91 -11.48 1.24
C PRO A 74 6.32 -10.08 1.70
N THR A 75 5.40 -9.13 1.58
CA THR A 75 5.63 -7.77 2.06
C THR A 75 5.71 -7.78 3.59
N LEU A 76 6.79 -7.22 4.13
CA LEU A 76 6.94 -6.90 5.54
C LEU A 76 6.42 -5.49 5.77
N VAL A 77 5.66 -5.28 6.84
CA VAL A 77 5.13 -3.98 7.23
C VAL A 77 5.42 -3.71 8.70
N TRP A 78 5.59 -2.43 9.05
CA TRP A 78 5.79 -2.01 10.44
C TRP A 78 4.60 -1.19 10.92
N PRO A 79 3.65 -1.76 11.68
CA PRO A 79 2.46 -1.05 12.13
C PRO A 79 2.78 0.26 12.88
N GLY A 80 1.90 1.25 12.69
CA GLY A 80 2.03 2.57 13.32
C GLY A 80 3.14 3.45 12.75
N THR A 81 3.86 3.02 11.72
CA THR A 81 4.91 3.85 11.07
C THR A 81 4.35 4.87 10.07
N HIS A 82 3.09 4.74 9.66
CA HIS A 82 2.39 5.74 8.85
C HIS A 82 2.03 7.03 9.61
N LEU A 83 2.22 7.04 10.94
CA LEU A 83 1.88 8.17 11.79
C LEU A 83 2.98 9.23 11.71
N THR A 84 2.60 10.51 11.60
CA THR A 84 3.54 11.64 11.58
C THR A 84 4.55 11.59 12.74
N SER A 85 4.12 11.17 13.93
CA SER A 85 5.00 11.01 15.09
C SER A 85 6.15 10.01 14.86
N PHE A 86 5.92 8.95 14.09
CA PHE A 86 6.99 8.02 13.71
C PHE A 86 7.95 8.65 12.70
N HIS A 87 7.45 9.40 11.71
CA HIS A 87 8.33 10.08 10.76
C HIS A 87 9.22 11.12 11.45
N GLN A 88 8.70 11.83 12.45
CA GLN A 88 9.48 12.70 13.33
C GLN A 88 10.52 11.93 14.14
N GLU A 89 10.14 10.78 14.72
CA GLU A 89 11.05 9.89 15.43
C GLU A 89 12.19 9.38 14.52
N LEU A 90 11.85 8.96 13.31
CA LEU A 90 12.79 8.48 12.30
C LEU A 90 13.75 9.61 11.87
N ALA A 91 13.26 10.83 11.67
CA ALA A 91 14.11 11.98 11.35
C ALA A 91 15.13 12.26 12.49
N ALA A 92 14.72 12.08 13.75
CA ALA A 92 15.58 12.32 14.91
C ALA A 92 16.58 11.18 15.18
N ARG A 93 16.20 9.92 14.94
CA ARG A 93 16.96 8.73 15.35
C ARG A 93 17.56 7.93 14.19
N GLY A 94 17.20 8.27 12.95
CA GLY A 94 17.54 7.49 11.77
C GLY A 94 16.96 6.07 11.78
N PRO A 95 17.56 5.12 11.04
CA PRO A 95 17.05 3.75 10.87
C PRO A 95 16.82 2.97 12.18
N ALA A 96 17.46 3.37 13.28
CA ALA A 96 17.27 2.76 14.60
C ALA A 96 15.81 2.83 15.09
N ALA A 97 15.05 3.86 14.70
CA ALA A 97 13.63 3.97 15.05
C ALA A 97 12.79 2.82 14.45
N LEU A 98 13.10 2.41 13.22
CA LEU A 98 12.42 1.29 12.57
C LEU A 98 12.89 -0.05 13.12
N HIS A 99 14.20 -0.22 13.33
CA HIS A 99 14.77 -1.47 13.88
C HIS A 99 14.26 -1.78 15.30
N ALA A 100 13.84 -0.76 16.05
CA ALA A 100 13.22 -0.95 17.36
C ALA A 100 11.77 -1.48 17.30
N ARG A 101 11.19 -1.66 16.10
CA ARG A 101 9.81 -2.10 15.89
C ARG A 101 9.74 -3.52 15.34
N CYS A 102 8.72 -4.25 15.77
CA CYS A 102 8.40 -5.55 15.21
C CYS A 102 7.75 -5.38 13.82
N GLY A 103 8.36 -5.99 12.81
CA GLY A 103 7.79 -6.10 11.47
C GLY A 103 6.85 -7.30 11.38
N TYR A 104 5.78 -7.16 10.61
CA TYR A 104 4.78 -8.19 10.36
C TYR A 104 4.79 -8.59 8.90
N ARG A 105 4.67 -9.89 8.65
CA ARG A 105 4.65 -10.45 7.31
C ARG A 105 3.22 -10.54 6.81
N LEU A 106 2.97 -10.03 5.61
CA LEU A 106 1.70 -10.16 4.92
C LEU A 106 1.69 -11.47 4.13
N ASP A 107 1.36 -12.56 4.82
CA ASP A 107 1.02 -13.84 4.18
C ASP A 107 -0.41 -13.74 3.66
N LEU A 108 -0.57 -13.79 2.34
CA LEU A 108 -1.84 -13.52 1.66
C LEU A 108 -2.23 -14.73 0.83
N ARG A 109 -3.51 -15.07 0.77
CA ARG A 109 -4.06 -16.01 -0.21
C ARG A 109 -4.40 -15.28 -1.50
N LYS A 110 -4.47 -16.00 -2.61
CA LYS A 110 -4.95 -15.46 -3.87
C LYS A 110 -6.32 -14.79 -3.68
N GLY A 111 -6.41 -13.53 -4.10
CA GLY A 111 -7.60 -12.69 -3.97
C GLY A 111 -7.68 -11.89 -2.66
N ASP A 112 -6.84 -12.19 -1.67
CA ASP A 112 -6.76 -11.34 -0.47
C ASP A 112 -6.23 -9.95 -0.83
N VAL A 113 -6.75 -8.96 -0.12
CA VAL A 113 -6.31 -7.57 -0.25
C VAL A 113 -5.74 -7.08 1.06
N ALA A 114 -4.50 -6.56 1.00
CA ALA A 114 -3.92 -5.76 2.07
C ALA A 114 -4.11 -4.27 1.74
N LEU A 115 -4.69 -3.51 2.68
CA LEU A 115 -4.82 -2.05 2.57
C LEU A 115 -3.77 -1.37 3.44
N LEU A 116 -2.99 -0.49 2.82
CA LEU A 116 -1.89 0.24 3.45
C LEU A 116 -2.12 1.74 3.29
N ASP A 117 -1.76 2.49 4.33
CA ASP A 117 -1.43 3.91 4.18
C ASP A 117 -0.11 4.00 3.43
N SER A 118 0.00 4.81 2.37
CA SER A 118 1.23 4.89 1.56
C SER A 118 2.46 5.39 2.34
N ARG A 119 2.25 5.98 3.52
CA ARG A 119 3.31 6.38 4.47
C ARG A 119 3.77 5.23 5.37
N LEU A 120 3.06 4.10 5.38
CA LEU A 120 3.43 2.93 6.17
C LEU A 120 4.75 2.38 5.66
N TRP A 121 5.73 2.27 6.55
CA TRP A 121 6.99 1.64 6.23
C TRP A 121 6.78 0.16 5.95
N HIS A 122 7.35 -0.29 4.84
CA HIS A 122 7.24 -1.65 4.36
C HIS A 122 8.42 -2.02 3.43
N CYS A 123 8.54 -3.30 3.11
CA CYS A 123 9.40 -3.77 2.01
C CYS A 123 8.96 -5.14 1.52
N GLY A 124 9.25 -5.46 0.25
CA GLY A 124 9.23 -6.84 -0.25
C GLY A 124 10.37 -7.65 0.35
N GLY A 125 10.05 -8.83 0.90
CA GLY A 125 11.05 -9.82 1.30
C GLY A 125 11.77 -10.46 0.12
N PRO A 126 12.79 -11.30 0.37
CA PRO A 126 13.51 -12.00 -0.68
C PRO A 126 12.64 -13.14 -1.23
N ASN A 127 12.60 -13.31 -2.55
CA ASN A 127 11.91 -14.43 -3.17
C ASN A 127 12.89 -15.58 -3.41
N THR A 128 12.88 -16.54 -2.49
CA THR A 128 13.68 -17.77 -2.55
C THR A 128 12.88 -18.96 -3.09
N SER A 129 11.62 -18.73 -3.49
CA SER A 129 10.79 -19.75 -4.12
C SER A 129 11.21 -19.97 -5.58
N GLY A 130 10.69 -21.04 -6.20
CA GLY A 130 10.85 -21.29 -7.63
C GLY A 130 9.83 -20.57 -8.53
N ARG A 131 9.05 -19.62 -8.00
CA ARG A 131 7.94 -18.97 -8.70
C ARG A 131 7.99 -17.45 -8.53
N GLN A 132 7.45 -16.74 -9.52
CA GLN A 132 7.19 -15.31 -9.41
C GLN A 132 6.05 -15.04 -8.42
N ARG A 133 6.18 -13.95 -7.65
CA ARG A 133 5.09 -13.39 -6.84
C ARG A 133 4.57 -12.13 -7.53
N CYS A 134 3.27 -12.08 -7.82
CA CYS A 134 2.64 -10.91 -8.45
C CYS A 134 1.56 -10.32 -7.55
N LEU A 135 1.64 -9.01 -7.30
CA LEU A 135 0.59 -8.21 -6.66
C LEU A 135 0.04 -7.22 -7.68
N LEU A 136 -1.29 -7.11 -7.78
CA LEU A 136 -1.91 -5.96 -8.41
C LEU A 136 -1.99 -4.84 -7.38
N VAL A 137 -1.61 -3.64 -7.77
CA VAL A 137 -1.55 -2.46 -6.91
C VAL A 137 -2.49 -1.40 -7.44
N ALA A 138 -3.32 -0.86 -6.55
CA ALA A 138 -4.17 0.28 -6.85
C ALA A 138 -4.15 1.26 -5.68
N SER A 139 -3.91 2.53 -5.97
CA SER A 139 -3.82 3.58 -4.94
C SER A 139 -4.88 4.64 -5.16
N PHE A 140 -5.47 5.10 -4.05
CA PHE A 140 -6.54 6.07 -4.01
C PHE A 140 -6.14 7.24 -3.13
N GLY A 141 -6.30 8.45 -3.64
CA GLY A 141 -5.91 9.68 -2.97
C GLY A 141 -7.04 10.69 -2.84
N PRO A 142 -6.73 11.90 -2.35
CA PRO A 142 -7.66 13.03 -2.29
C PRO A 142 -8.42 13.25 -3.61
N PRO A 143 -9.59 13.93 -3.60
CA PRO A 143 -10.35 14.21 -4.82
C PRO A 143 -9.52 14.93 -5.89
N ALA A 144 -9.88 14.73 -7.17
CA ALA A 144 -9.24 15.38 -8.31
C ALA A 144 -9.14 16.90 -8.11
N GLY A 145 -7.97 17.48 -8.40
CA GLY A 145 -7.66 18.89 -8.17
C GLY A 145 -7.14 19.23 -6.78
N SER A 146 -7.16 18.29 -5.83
CA SER A 146 -6.46 18.44 -4.54
C SER A 146 -4.96 18.15 -4.71
N PRO A 147 -4.09 18.78 -3.90
CA PRO A 147 -2.68 18.43 -3.85
C PRO A 147 -2.49 16.95 -3.51
N LEU A 148 -1.58 16.29 -4.24
CA LEU A 148 -1.16 14.92 -3.98
C LEU A 148 0.19 14.93 -3.26
N PRO A 149 0.44 14.00 -2.32
CA PRO A 149 1.71 13.95 -1.60
C PRO A 149 2.88 13.60 -2.54
N SER A 150 4.07 14.12 -2.29
CA SER A 150 5.29 13.70 -3.00
C SER A 150 5.53 12.19 -2.82
N GLY A 151 5.88 11.46 -3.88
CA GLY A 151 6.09 10.01 -3.80
C GLY A 151 6.20 9.27 -5.14
N SER A 152 6.36 7.95 -5.07
CA SER A 152 6.52 7.05 -6.23
C SER A 152 5.21 6.46 -6.76
N THR A 153 4.09 6.69 -6.07
CA THR A 153 2.79 6.01 -6.24
C THR A 153 1.98 6.44 -7.47
N TYR A 154 2.58 7.10 -8.48
CA TYR A 154 1.83 7.70 -9.61
C TYR A 154 2.14 7.00 -10.92
N SER A 155 1.25 6.11 -11.37
CA SER A 155 1.48 5.26 -12.56
C SER A 155 0.32 5.19 -13.55
N LEU A 156 -0.75 5.97 -13.34
CA LEU A 156 -1.85 6.00 -14.29
C LEU A 156 -1.42 6.60 -15.64
N LEU A 157 -1.92 5.99 -16.72
CA LEU A 157 -1.80 6.58 -18.05
C LEU A 157 -2.43 7.98 -18.05
N PRO A 158 -1.84 8.98 -18.75
CA PRO A 158 -2.31 10.37 -18.69
C PRO A 158 -3.81 10.54 -18.97
N HIS A 159 -4.36 9.72 -19.87
CA HIS A 159 -5.78 9.80 -20.23
C HIS A 159 -6.73 9.14 -19.22
N LEU A 160 -6.24 8.50 -18.16
CA LEU A 160 -7.02 7.90 -17.07
C LEU A 160 -7.00 8.74 -15.79
N VAL A 161 -6.07 9.69 -15.67
CA VAL A 161 -5.96 10.58 -14.51
C VAL A 161 -7.25 11.37 -14.32
N GLY A 162 -7.77 11.38 -13.09
CA GLY A 162 -8.99 12.08 -12.71
C GLY A 162 -10.30 11.49 -13.28
N LYS A 163 -10.25 10.40 -14.06
CA LYS A 163 -11.46 9.78 -14.65
C LYS A 163 -12.15 8.78 -13.75
N HIS A 164 -11.42 8.19 -12.80
CA HIS A 164 -11.94 7.15 -11.93
C HIS A 164 -11.84 7.56 -10.47
N THR A 165 -12.96 7.42 -9.77
CA THR A 165 -13.07 7.53 -8.31
C THR A 165 -13.58 6.21 -7.75
N LEU A 166 -13.47 6.01 -6.44
CA LEU A 166 -14.11 4.87 -5.77
C LEU A 166 -15.61 4.81 -6.04
N ARG A 167 -16.27 5.97 -6.17
CA ARG A 167 -17.69 6.05 -6.53
C ARG A 167 -17.96 5.48 -7.92
N THR A 168 -17.20 5.87 -8.94
CA THR A 168 -17.42 5.41 -10.33
C THR A 168 -17.09 3.94 -10.50
N LEU A 169 -16.10 3.43 -9.78
CA LEU A 169 -15.72 2.01 -9.83
C LEU A 169 -16.81 1.10 -9.24
N ARG A 170 -17.63 1.59 -8.30
CA ARG A 170 -18.78 0.86 -7.74
C ARG A 170 -20.02 0.83 -8.63
N ALA A 171 -20.20 1.81 -9.52
CA ALA A 171 -21.41 1.87 -10.34
C ALA A 171 -21.49 0.77 -11.42
N HIS A 172 -20.42 -0.02 -11.58
CA HIS A 172 -20.30 -1.10 -12.56
C HIS A 172 -20.27 -2.51 -11.95
N THR A 173 -20.54 -2.63 -10.64
CA THR A 173 -20.68 -3.90 -9.91
C THR A 173 -22.10 -4.06 -9.40
#